data_AF-A0AAW5TRJ6-F1
#
_entry.id   AF-A0AAW5TRJ6-F1
#
_cell.length_a   1.000
_cell.length_b   1.000
_cell.length_c   1.000
_cell.angle_alpha   90.00
_cell.angle_beta   90.00
_cell.angle_gamma   90.00
#
_symmetry.space_group_name_H-M   'P 1'
#
loop_
_entity.id
_entity.type
_entity.pdbx_description
1 polymer ?
#
loop_
_entity_poly.entity_id
_entity_poly.type
_entity_poly.pdbx_seq_one_letter_code
_entity_poly.pdbx_strand_id
1 'polypeptide(L)' 'MTFNLENGISALKAQIGQATYSMNYSRNFSDGTCDCSGAVYYALRLAGLPSLGYIPSTETLHRLAFEVMALS' A
#
# COMPACT_ATOMS: atom_id res chain seq x y z
N MET A 1 -2.73 15.16 10.08
CA MET A 1 -2.26 14.78 8.73
C MET A 1 -3.50 14.41 7.94
N THR A 2 -3.72 14.99 6.75
CA THR A 2 -4.93 14.74 5.97
C THR A 2 -4.77 13.47 5.15
N PHE A 3 -5.71 12.54 5.30
CA PHE A 3 -5.77 11.31 4.52
C PHE A 3 -6.48 11.59 3.18
N ASN A 4 -5.84 11.27 2.05
CA ASN A 4 -6.37 11.50 0.70
C ASN A 4 -6.15 10.27 -0.19
N LEU A 5 -7.23 9.54 -0.47
CA LEU A 5 -7.18 8.31 -1.27
C LEU A 5 -6.74 8.54 -2.72
N GLU A 6 -7.02 9.70 -3.30
CA GLU A 6 -6.69 9.99 -4.70
C GLU A 6 -5.18 9.96 -4.95
N ASN A 7 -4.38 10.37 -3.97
CA ASN A 7 -2.93 10.27 -4.03
C ASN A 7 -2.46 8.81 -4.12
N GLY A 8 -3.05 7.94 -3.30
CA GLY A 8 -2.75 6.51 -3.31
C GLY A 8 -3.18 5.84 -4.61
N ILE A 9 -4.38 6.16 -5.10
CA ILE A 9 -4.91 5.63 -6.38
C ILE A 9 -4.03 6.09 -7.55
N SER A 10 -3.66 7.36 -7.59
CA SER A 10 -2.81 7.91 -8.66
C SER A 10 -1.43 7.25 -8.68
N ALA A 11 -0.85 7.00 -7.51
CA ALA A 11 0.43 6.30 -7.39
C ALA A 11 0.35 4.85 -7.90
N LEU A 12 -0.73 4.12 -7.62
CA LEU A 12 -0.93 2.78 -8.17
C LEU A 12 -1.11 2.80 -9.68
N LYS A 13 -1.86 3.76 -10.22
CA LYS A 13 -2.03 3.91 -11.68
C LYS A 13 -0.70 4.11 -12.39
N ALA A 14 0.23 4.85 -11.80
CA ALA A 14 1.57 5.05 -12.35
C ALA A 14 2.41 3.75 -12.45
N GLN A 15 2.06 2.72 -11.68
CA GLN A 15 2.75 1.41 -11.69
C GLN A 15 2.17 0.43 -12.72
N ILE A 16 1.04 0.74 -13.35
CA ILE A 16 0.41 -0.13 -14.35
C ILE A 16 1.37 -0.30 -15.53
N GLY A 17 1.77 -1.55 -15.80
CA GLY A 17 2.71 -1.90 -16.87
C GLY A 17 4.18 -1.62 -16.55
N GLN A 18 4.50 -1.07 -15.38
CA GLN A 18 5.87 -0.79 -14.94
C GLN A 18 6.42 -1.82 -13.95
N ALA A 19 5.54 -2.57 -13.30
CA ALA A 19 5.91 -3.52 -12.27
C ALA A 19 5.31 -4.92 -12.48
N THR A 20 5.98 -5.92 -11.93
CA THR A 20 5.59 -7.34 -12.02
C THR A 20 5.26 -7.90 -10.65
N TYR A 21 4.35 -8.87 -10.58
CA TYR A 21 4.02 -9.52 -9.31
C TYR A 21 5.19 -10.38 -8.79
N SER A 22 5.57 -10.22 -7.52
CA SER A 22 6.56 -11.07 -6.84
C SER A 22 6.36 -11.09 -5.32
N MET A 23 6.54 -12.25 -4.71
CA MET A 23 6.63 -12.41 -3.24
C MET A 23 8.07 -12.60 -2.73
N ASN A 24 9.04 -12.75 -3.64
CA ASN A 24 10.44 -13.03 -3.30
C ASN A 24 11.34 -11.79 -3.39
N TYR A 25 10.83 -10.70 -3.97
CA TYR A 25 11.54 -9.47 -4.25
C TYR A 25 10.86 -8.30 -3.50
N SER A 26 11.04 -7.05 -3.95
CA SER A 26 10.34 -5.92 -3.34
C SER A 26 8.83 -6.13 -3.32
N ARG A 27 8.24 -5.65 -2.24
CA ARG A 27 6.81 -5.70 -2.00
C ARG A 27 6.12 -4.38 -2.35
N ASN A 28 6.88 -3.31 -2.59
CA ASN A 28 6.36 -1.94 -2.72
C ASN A 28 6.91 -1.19 -3.94
N PHE A 29 7.14 -1.87 -5.07
CA PHE A 29 7.59 -1.30 -6.33
C PHE A 29 9.05 -0.81 -6.36
N SER A 30 9.79 -0.89 -5.24
CA SER A 30 11.18 -0.35 -5.16
C SER A 30 12.18 -0.96 -6.15
N ASP A 31 11.93 -2.18 -6.65
CA ASP A 31 12.78 -2.85 -7.66
C ASP A 31 12.01 -3.22 -8.94
N GLY A 32 10.84 -2.61 -9.16
CA GLY A 32 9.93 -2.99 -10.24
C GLY A 32 9.08 -4.23 -9.95
N THR A 33 9.06 -4.71 -8.71
CA THR A 33 8.15 -5.78 -8.28
C THR A 33 7.27 -5.39 -7.09
N CYS A 34 6.13 -6.06 -6.95
CA CYS A 34 5.24 -5.91 -5.80
C CYS A 34 4.41 -7.18 -5.53
N ASP A 35 3.90 -7.34 -4.31
CA ASP A 35 2.82 -8.29 -4.00
C ASP A 35 1.52 -7.55 -3.70
N CYS A 36 0.41 -8.28 -3.55
CA CYS A 36 -0.92 -7.70 -3.36
C CYS A 36 -1.00 -6.78 -2.12
N SER A 37 -0.54 -7.25 -0.97
CA SER A 37 -0.59 -6.48 0.27
C SER A 37 0.44 -5.35 0.30
N GLY A 38 1.61 -5.54 -0.28
CA GLY A 38 2.60 -4.48 -0.40
C GLY A 38 2.16 -3.34 -1.34
N ALA A 39 1.45 -3.65 -2.43
CA ALA A 39 0.84 -2.65 -3.30
C ALA A 39 -0.23 -1.81 -2.58
N VAL A 40 -1.13 -2.45 -1.83
CA VAL A 40 -2.16 -1.75 -1.03
C VAL A 40 -1.50 -0.87 0.03
N TYR A 41 -0.51 -1.39 0.76
CA TYR A 41 0.19 -0.62 1.78
C TYR A 41 0.94 0.59 1.19
N TYR A 42 1.59 0.43 0.03
CA TYR A 42 2.23 1.53 -0.70
C TYR A 42 1.23 2.66 -1.00
N ALA A 43 0.05 2.31 -1.52
CA ALA A 43 -1.01 3.28 -1.79
C ALA A 43 -1.50 3.99 -0.52
N LEU A 44 -1.71 3.25 0.57
CA LEU A 44 -2.14 3.80 1.85
C LEU A 44 -1.10 4.76 2.44
N ARG A 45 0.19 4.43 2.35
CA ARG A 45 1.28 5.30 2.80
C ARG A 45 1.29 6.63 2.06
N LEU A 46 1.07 6.59 0.75
CA LEU A 46 0.96 7.80 -0.09
C LEU A 46 -0.36 8.56 0.08
N ALA A 47 -1.42 7.87 0.49
CA ALA A 47 -2.67 8.47 0.91
C ALA A 47 -2.57 9.16 2.30
N GLY A 48 -1.47 8.94 3.04
CA GLY A 48 -1.25 9.55 4.35
C GLY A 48 -1.44 8.61 5.53
N LEU A 49 -1.30 7.30 5.35
CA LEU A 49 -1.16 6.37 6.46
C LEU A 49 0.24 6.52 7.10
N PRO A 50 0.35 6.64 8.44
CA PRO A 50 1.64 6.60 9.13
C PRO A 50 2.43 5.31 8.86
N SER A 51 3.73 5.33 9.12
CA SER A 51 4.59 4.17 8.85
C SER A 51 4.37 3.13 9.92
N LEU A 52 4.09 1.89 9.52
CA LEU A 52 4.08 0.75 10.43
C LEU A 52 5.49 0.19 10.70
N GLY A 53 6.51 0.70 10.01
CA GLY A 53 7.90 0.21 10.11
C GLY A 53 8.19 -1.07 9.31
N TYR A 54 7.15 -1.75 8.83
CA TYR A 54 7.24 -2.91 7.95
C TYR A 54 6.11 -2.89 6.91
N ILE A 55 6.18 -3.80 5.93
CA ILE A 55 5.10 -4.01 4.95
C ILE A 55 4.16 -5.09 5.49
N PRO A 56 2.93 -4.76 5.90
CA PRO A 56 2.00 -5.69 6.50
C PRO A 56 1.54 -6.78 5.53
N SER A 57 1.10 -7.92 6.09
CA SER A 57 0.39 -8.95 5.33
C SER A 57 -1.07 -8.52 5.08
N THR A 58 -1.77 -9.24 4.19
CA THR A 58 -3.19 -9.03 3.92
C THR A 58 -4.04 -9.09 5.18
N GLU A 59 -3.77 -10.02 6.09
CA GLU A 59 -4.50 -10.16 7.35
C GLU A 59 -4.31 -8.94 8.27
N THR A 60 -3.07 -8.44 8.36
CA THR A 60 -2.80 -7.22 9.12
C THR A 60 -3.47 -6.01 8.48
N LEU A 61 -3.45 -5.89 7.15
CA LEU A 61 -4.15 -4.80 6.44
C LEU A 61 -5.67 -4.87 6.62
N HIS A 62 -6.26 -6.06 6.62
CA HIS A 62 -7.68 -6.24 6.87
C HIS A 62 -8.07 -5.68 8.25
N ARG A 63 -7.29 -6.00 9.29
CA ARG A 63 -7.49 -5.43 10.63
C ARG A 63 -7.28 -3.92 10.65
N LEU A 64 -6.24 -3.44 9.97
CA LEU A 64 -5.91 -2.02 9.93
C LEU A 64 -7.00 -1.19 9.23
N ALA A 65 -7.57 -1.69 8.14
CA ALA A 65 -8.68 -1.03 7.44
C ALA A 65 -9.91 -0.90 8.35
N PHE A 66 -10.17 -1.91 9.18
CA PHE A 66 -11.24 -1.86 10.17
C PHE A 66 -10.99 -0.78 11.23
N GLU A 67 -9.74 -0.63 11.70
CA GLU A 67 -9.36 0.41 12.66
C GLU A 67 -9.38 1.83 12.06
N VAL A 68 -8.92 1.99 10.81
CA VAL A 68 -8.92 3.31 10.13
C VAL A 68 -10.35 3.80 9.87
N MET A 69 -11.28 2.91 9.51
CA MET A 69 -12.71 3.25 9.36
C MET A 69 -13.42 3.50 10.70
N ALA A 70 -12.95 2.92 11.80
CA ALA A 70 -13.54 3.14 13.13
C ALA A 70 -13.15 4.50 13.74
N LEU A 71 -12.15 5.17 13.17
CA LEU A 71 -11.62 6.46 13.65
C LEU A 71 -12.04 7.66 12.78
N SER A 72 -12.84 7.43 11.73
CA SER A 72 -13.41 8.45 10.83
C SER A 72 -14.91 8.62 11.05
#